data_AF-A0AAU1I1Q7-F1
#
_entry.id   AF-A0AAU1I1Q7-F1
#
_cell.length_a   1.000
_cell.length_b   1.000
_cell.length_c   1.000
_cell.angle_alpha   90.00
_cell.angle_beta   90.00
_cell.angle_gamma   90.00
#
_symmetry.space_group_name_H-M   'P 1'
#
loop_
_entity.id
_entity.type
_entity.pdbx_description
1 polymer ?
#
loop_
_entity_poly.entity_id
_entity_poly.type
_entity_poly.pdbx_seq_one_letter_code
_entity_poly.pdbx_strand_id
1 'polypeptide(L)'
;MTDIRQPLFGQAAREVRDQLAEPAPATTASALPPAITDLLAAIRDELNVPLADMPADDKQRTELLTQRASDTRVIVELLLKHGDVDHSATRLREWTAEHPVTYPTWQARIEQAAAEETQLLAERCPAAHPEDPDACSGPAVVTVLDATNVGAKGCEHHGARLLASLDGGRVCGLPDAPAGTAVRVFKAAATTRPFAWVDGPRTRPEQLSHAENRERGEQQ
;
A
#
# COMPACT_ATOMS: atom_id res chain seq x y z
N MET A 1 -53.79 15.66 63.93
CA MET A 1 -52.46 15.65 64.56
C MET A 1 -51.73 14.41 64.08
N THR A 2 -51.10 14.48 62.91
CA THR A 2 -50.30 13.38 62.39
C THR A 2 -48.97 13.97 61.94
N ASP A 3 -47.99 13.78 62.81
CA ASP A 3 -46.60 14.20 62.64
C ASP A 3 -45.89 13.11 61.82
N ILE A 4 -45.44 13.47 60.61
CA ILE A 4 -44.75 12.57 59.69
C ILE A 4 -43.25 12.82 59.84
N ARG A 5 -42.60 11.93 60.59
CA ARG A 5 -41.13 11.84 60.69
C ARG A 5 -40.53 11.41 59.35
N GLN A 6 -39.67 12.25 58.78
CA GLN A 6 -38.77 11.90 57.68
C GLN A 6 -37.74 10.85 58.13
N PRO A 7 -37.41 9.85 57.29
CA PRO A 7 -36.40 8.86 57.66
C PRO A 7 -34.99 9.29 57.22
N LEU A 8 -34.06 9.11 58.16
CA LEU A 8 -32.61 9.34 58.11
C LEU A 8 -31.87 8.35 57.17
N PHE A 9 -32.30 8.20 55.91
CA PHE A 9 -31.61 7.31 54.95
C PHE A 9 -30.55 8.02 54.09
N GLY A 10 -30.33 9.33 54.27
CA GLY A 10 -29.46 10.13 53.41
C GLY A 10 -27.97 10.21 53.80
N GLN A 11 -27.57 9.83 55.02
CA GLN A 11 -26.20 10.04 55.49
C GLN A 11 -25.26 8.85 55.22
N ALA A 12 -25.71 7.61 55.41
CA ALA A 12 -24.84 6.43 55.23
C ALA A 12 -24.43 6.17 53.76
N ALA A 13 -25.25 6.59 52.78
CA ALA A 13 -24.93 6.40 51.37
C ALA A 13 -23.92 7.41 50.81
N ARG A 14 -23.64 8.50 51.55
CA ARG A 14 -22.70 9.55 51.13
C ARG A 14 -21.25 9.22 51.55
N GLU A 15 -21.06 8.64 52.73
CA GLU A 15 -19.72 8.24 53.21
C GLU A 15 -19.10 7.08 52.41
N VAL A 16 -19.90 6.14 51.90
CA VAL A 16 -19.38 5.04 51.07
C VAL A 16 -18.94 5.52 49.68
N ARG A 17 -19.52 6.61 49.17
CA ARG A 17 -19.16 7.18 47.86
C ARG A 17 -17.88 8.01 47.93
N ASP A 18 -17.61 8.69 49.05
CA ASP A 18 -16.36 9.45 49.24
C ASP A 18 -15.15 8.55 49.54
N GLN A 19 -15.34 7.33 50.08
CA GLN A 19 -14.25 6.35 50.25
C GLN A 19 -13.82 5.64 48.97
N LEU A 20 -14.59 5.74 47.88
CA LEU A 20 -14.24 5.18 46.56
C LEU A 20 -13.62 6.22 45.60
N ALA A 21 -13.37 7.43 46.10
CA ALA A 21 -12.84 8.57 45.34
C ALA A 21 -11.37 8.88 45.63
N GLU A 22 -10.62 7.98 46.28
CA GLU A 22 -9.16 8.05 46.18
C GLU A 22 -8.74 7.38 44.87
N PRO A 23 -8.23 8.14 43.88
CA PRO A 23 -7.61 7.53 42.71
C PRO A 23 -6.44 6.69 43.23
N ALA A 24 -6.53 5.37 43.05
CA ALA A 24 -5.40 4.48 43.25
C ALA A 24 -4.19 5.12 42.56
N PRO A 25 -2.99 5.11 43.17
CA PRO A 25 -1.80 5.65 42.52
C PRO A 25 -1.78 5.05 41.13
N ALA A 26 -1.79 5.91 40.11
CA ALA A 26 -1.62 5.49 38.75
C ALA A 26 -0.27 4.80 38.73
N THR A 27 -0.29 3.47 38.89
CA THR A 27 0.83 2.60 38.62
C THR A 27 1.05 2.84 37.14
N THR A 28 1.90 3.81 36.83
CA THR A 28 2.55 3.92 35.54
C THR A 28 3.01 2.51 35.26
N ALA A 29 2.40 1.87 34.27
CA ALA A 29 2.73 0.53 33.83
C ALA A 29 4.25 0.53 33.62
N SER A 30 4.97 0.10 34.66
CA SER A 30 6.41 0.06 34.66
C SER A 30 6.75 -0.84 33.50
N ALA A 31 7.51 -0.30 32.54
CA ALA A 31 7.87 -0.99 31.32
C ALA A 31 8.27 -2.42 31.64
N LEU A 32 7.66 -3.39 30.96
CA LEU A 32 7.96 -4.80 31.14
C LEU A 32 9.49 -5.00 31.02
N PRO A 33 10.09 -5.89 31.82
CA PRO A 33 11.50 -6.21 31.66
C PRO A 33 11.80 -6.59 30.19
N PRO A 34 12.95 -6.16 29.62
CA PRO A 34 13.30 -6.45 28.23
C PRO A 34 13.18 -7.93 27.88
N ALA A 35 13.66 -8.83 28.75
CA ALA A 35 13.55 -10.28 28.55
C ALA A 35 12.11 -10.77 28.39
N ILE A 36 11.16 -10.21 29.14
CA ILE A 36 9.74 -10.55 29.02
C ILE A 36 9.17 -10.01 27.70
N THR A 37 9.57 -8.80 27.29
CA THR A 37 9.18 -8.22 26.00
C THR A 37 9.71 -9.08 24.84
N ASP A 38 10.96 -9.54 24.93
CA ASP A 38 11.58 -10.41 23.93
C ASP A 38 10.91 -11.79 23.86
N LEU A 39 10.53 -12.36 25.00
CA LEU A 39 9.75 -13.60 25.03
C LEU A 39 8.37 -13.42 24.39
N LEU A 40 7.66 -12.34 24.72
CA LEU A 40 6.35 -12.05 24.13
C LEU A 40 6.45 -11.83 22.61
N ALA A 41 7.52 -11.18 22.15
CA ALA A 41 7.81 -11.04 20.73
C ALA A 41 8.04 -12.42 20.09
N ALA A 42 8.86 -13.29 20.69
CA ALA A 42 9.09 -14.63 20.19
C ALA A 42 7.81 -15.49 20.13
N ILE A 43 6.94 -15.43 21.16
CA ILE A 43 5.64 -16.12 21.16
C ILE A 43 4.74 -15.58 20.05
N ARG A 44 4.66 -14.25 19.89
CA ARG A 44 3.87 -13.64 18.84
C ARG A 44 4.36 -14.07 17.46
N ASP A 45 5.67 -14.04 17.22
CA ASP A 45 6.25 -14.36 15.92
C ASP A 45 6.07 -15.86 15.59
N GLU A 46 6.18 -16.73 16.61
CA GLU A 46 5.90 -18.17 16.48
C GLU A 46 4.42 -18.42 16.10
N LEU A 47 3.47 -17.78 16.80
CA LEU A 47 2.03 -17.95 16.55
C LEU A 47 1.51 -17.16 15.34
N ASN A 48 2.31 -16.25 14.78
CA ASN A 48 1.96 -15.46 13.60
C ASN A 48 2.13 -16.28 12.32
N VAL A 49 1.22 -17.23 12.10
CA VAL A 49 1.17 -18.07 10.90
C VAL A 49 0.32 -17.38 9.82
N PRO A 50 0.92 -16.93 8.69
CA PRO A 50 0.24 -16.18 7.64
C PRO A 50 -0.89 -16.98 7.00
N LEU A 51 -1.88 -16.28 6.45
CA LEU A 51 -2.98 -16.94 5.74
C LEU A 51 -2.46 -17.53 4.42
N ALA A 52 -2.99 -18.71 4.10
CA ALA A 52 -2.70 -19.37 2.84
C ALA A 52 -3.26 -18.54 1.68
N ASP A 53 -2.54 -18.58 0.57
CA ASP A 53 -2.92 -17.88 -0.65
C ASP A 53 -4.16 -18.51 -1.30
N MET A 54 -4.22 -19.84 -1.25
CA MET A 54 -5.22 -20.69 -1.90
C MET A 54 -5.85 -21.65 -0.87
N PRO A 55 -7.16 -21.98 -1.01
CA PRO A 55 -7.82 -22.91 -0.09
C PRO A 55 -7.20 -24.32 -0.04
N ALA A 56 -6.51 -24.74 -1.09
CA ALA A 56 -5.81 -26.03 -1.12
C ALA A 56 -4.68 -26.11 -0.06
N ASP A 57 -4.11 -24.98 0.33
CA ASP A 57 -2.99 -24.89 1.27
C ASP A 57 -3.45 -24.67 2.73
N ASP A 58 -4.76 -24.47 2.97
CA ASP A 58 -5.32 -24.24 4.32
C ASP A 58 -5.04 -25.39 5.29
N LYS A 59 -4.98 -26.62 4.77
CA LYS A 59 -4.63 -27.80 5.57
C LYS A 59 -3.21 -27.68 6.11
N GLN A 60 -2.25 -27.34 5.26
CA GLN A 60 -0.83 -27.21 5.63
C GLN A 60 -0.63 -26.07 6.62
N ARG A 61 -1.34 -24.95 6.43
CA ARG A 61 -1.40 -23.86 7.39
C ARG A 61 -1.93 -24.30 8.76
N THR A 62 -3.02 -25.06 8.78
CA THR A 62 -3.68 -25.52 10.02
C THR A 62 -2.77 -26.48 10.79
N GLU A 63 -2.10 -27.39 10.08
CA GLU A 63 -1.10 -28.30 10.66
C GLU A 63 0.06 -27.53 11.29
N LEU A 64 0.62 -26.54 10.58
CA LEU A 64 1.70 -25.69 11.10
C LEU A 64 1.26 -24.91 12.34
N LEU A 65 0.09 -24.26 12.31
CA LEU A 65 -0.42 -23.51 13.47
C LEU A 65 -0.65 -24.42 14.68
N THR A 66 -1.17 -25.63 14.46
CA THR A 66 -1.39 -26.61 15.53
C THR A 66 -0.07 -27.06 16.16
N GLN A 67 0.95 -27.31 15.33
CA GLN A 67 2.28 -27.67 15.79
C GLN A 67 2.90 -26.54 16.63
N ARG A 68 2.96 -25.32 16.10
CA ARG A 68 3.55 -24.15 16.77
C ARG A 68 2.83 -23.76 18.07
N ALA A 69 1.51 -23.92 18.12
CA ALA A 69 0.74 -23.70 19.35
C ALA A 69 1.08 -24.74 20.42
N SER A 70 1.31 -25.99 20.02
CA SER A 70 1.73 -27.06 20.93
C SER A 70 3.15 -26.80 21.47
N ASP A 71 4.07 -26.40 20.59
CA ASP A 71 5.45 -26.06 20.93
C ASP A 71 5.51 -24.86 21.89
N THR A 72 4.77 -23.79 21.58
CA THR A 72 4.65 -22.62 22.47
C THR A 72 4.17 -23.02 23.86
N ARG A 73 3.15 -23.89 23.95
CA ARG A 73 2.62 -24.36 25.23
C ARG A 73 3.68 -25.12 26.04
N VAL A 74 4.46 -25.99 25.39
CA VAL A 74 5.55 -26.73 26.04
C VAL A 74 6.59 -25.77 26.62
N ILE A 75 7.01 -24.76 25.86
CA ILE A 75 8.02 -23.78 26.34
C ILE A 75 7.50 -22.96 27.51
N VAL A 76 6.26 -22.46 27.43
CA VAL A 76 5.67 -21.68 28.53
C VAL A 76 5.56 -22.53 29.80
N GLU A 77 5.21 -23.82 29.69
CA GLU A 77 5.18 -24.71 30.85
C GLU A 77 6.57 -24.92 31.46
N LEU A 78 7.61 -25.11 30.63
CA LEU A 78 8.99 -25.22 31.08
C LEU A 78 9.47 -23.92 31.74
N LEU A 79 9.13 -22.77 31.17
CA LEU A 79 9.42 -21.46 31.74
C LEU A 79 8.81 -21.30 33.13
N LEU A 80 7.54 -21.65 33.31
CA LEU A 80 6.87 -21.55 34.61
C LEU A 80 7.51 -22.47 35.67
N LYS A 81 8.08 -23.60 35.25
CA LYS A 81 8.76 -24.55 36.13
C LYS A 81 10.18 -24.14 36.49
N HIS A 82 10.91 -23.50 35.57
CA HIS A 82 12.36 -23.29 35.70
C HIS A 82 12.80 -21.81 35.75
N GLY A 83 11.95 -20.88 35.30
CA GLY A 83 12.17 -19.44 35.41
C GLY A 83 13.13 -18.81 34.39
N ASP A 84 13.65 -19.57 33.42
CA ASP A 84 14.62 -19.08 32.43
C ASP A 84 13.93 -18.48 31.19
N VAL A 85 13.72 -17.16 31.24
CA VAL A 85 13.05 -16.37 30.19
C VAL A 85 13.87 -16.30 28.90
N ASP A 86 15.18 -16.04 29.01
CA ASP A 86 16.05 -15.82 27.85
C ASP A 86 16.25 -17.12 27.05
N HIS A 87 16.42 -18.24 27.75
CA HIS A 87 16.48 -19.56 27.12
C HIS A 87 15.17 -19.89 26.40
N SER A 88 14.03 -19.64 27.04
CA SER A 88 12.70 -19.89 26.46
C SER A 88 12.46 -19.08 25.18
N ALA A 89 12.81 -17.79 25.18
CA ALA A 89 12.69 -16.93 24.01
C ALA A 89 13.61 -17.39 22.85
N THR A 90 14.83 -17.80 23.18
CA THR A 90 15.78 -18.34 22.19
C THR A 90 15.27 -19.64 21.59
N ARG A 91 14.75 -20.55 22.42
CA ARG A 91 14.26 -21.84 21.95
C ARG A 91 13.04 -21.72 21.04
N LEU A 92 12.12 -20.78 21.31
CA LEU A 92 11.00 -20.50 20.41
C LEU A 92 11.49 -20.06 19.03
N ARG A 93 12.46 -19.14 18.97
CA ARG A 93 13.02 -18.67 17.68
C ARG A 93 13.69 -19.79 16.88
N GLU A 94 14.40 -20.69 17.56
CA GLU A 94 14.97 -21.89 16.91
C GLU A 94 13.87 -22.77 16.30
N TRP A 95 12.81 -23.04 17.05
CA TRP A 95 11.67 -23.83 16.56
C TRP A 95 10.91 -23.17 15.42
N THR A 96 10.74 -21.84 15.44
CA THR A 96 10.20 -21.08 14.31
C THR A 96 11.04 -21.28 13.05
N ALA A 97 12.37 -21.31 13.19
CA ALA A 97 13.31 -21.48 12.07
C ALA A 97 13.35 -22.92 11.55
N GLU A 98 13.17 -23.92 12.43
CA GLU A 98 13.07 -25.34 12.05
C GLU A 98 11.78 -25.65 11.27
N HIS A 99 10.71 -24.89 11.50
CA HIS A 99 9.40 -25.08 10.86
C HIS A 99 8.97 -23.82 10.09
N PRO A 100 9.64 -23.47 8.98
CA PRO A 100 9.29 -22.30 8.20
C PRO A 100 7.91 -22.47 7.54
N VAL A 101 7.28 -21.35 7.18
CA VAL A 101 6.09 -21.36 6.32
C VAL A 101 6.51 -21.80 4.92
N THR A 102 5.95 -22.91 4.42
CA THR A 102 6.33 -23.49 3.12
C THR A 102 5.28 -23.33 2.03
N TYR A 103 4.10 -22.81 2.35
CA TYR A 103 3.02 -22.59 1.38
C TYR A 103 3.02 -21.13 0.91
N PRO A 104 2.53 -20.87 -0.33
CA PRO A 104 2.31 -19.50 -0.79
C PRO A 104 1.36 -18.76 0.16
N THR A 105 1.68 -17.51 0.49
CA THR A 105 0.86 -16.68 1.37
C THR A 105 0.26 -15.52 0.61
N TRP A 106 -0.92 -15.07 1.04
CA TRP A 106 -1.55 -13.90 0.42
C TRP A 106 -0.69 -12.63 0.56
N GLN A 107 0.07 -12.50 1.66
CA GLN A 107 0.99 -11.37 1.83
C GLN A 107 2.10 -11.39 0.77
N ALA A 108 2.74 -12.54 0.57
CA ALA A 108 3.77 -12.69 -0.45
C ALA A 108 3.22 -12.36 -1.85
N ARG A 109 1.98 -12.75 -2.15
CA ARG A 109 1.30 -12.41 -3.41
C ARG A 109 1.12 -10.89 -3.57
N ILE A 110 0.71 -10.19 -2.51
CA ILE A 110 0.56 -8.72 -2.55
C ILE A 110 1.90 -8.02 -2.71
N GLU A 111 2.92 -8.45 -1.96
CA GLU A 111 4.27 -7.90 -2.07
C GLU A 111 4.82 -8.11 -3.48
N GLN A 112 4.62 -9.29 -4.08
CA GLN A 112 4.98 -9.55 -5.46
C GLN A 112 4.19 -8.66 -6.43
N ALA A 113 2.87 -8.53 -6.29
CA ALA A 113 2.06 -7.67 -7.14
C ALA A 113 2.49 -6.19 -7.08
N ALA A 114 2.83 -5.69 -5.89
CA ALA A 114 3.35 -4.34 -5.72
C ALA A 114 4.75 -4.17 -6.34
N ALA A 115 5.60 -5.19 -6.26
CA ALA A 115 6.91 -5.19 -6.92
C ALA A 115 6.78 -5.22 -8.45
N GLU A 116 5.86 -6.02 -8.99
CA GLU A 116 5.53 -6.07 -10.42
C GLU A 116 4.97 -4.73 -10.91
N GLU A 117 4.06 -4.10 -10.15
CA GLU A 117 3.56 -2.75 -10.45
C GLU A 117 4.69 -1.72 -10.47
N THR A 118 5.58 -1.75 -9.47
CA THR A 118 6.74 -0.86 -9.40
C THR A 118 7.67 -1.06 -10.60
N GLN A 119 7.92 -2.32 -10.99
CA GLN A 119 8.73 -2.62 -12.16
C GLN A 119 8.08 -2.12 -13.45
N LEU A 120 6.77 -2.32 -13.64
CA LEU A 120 6.04 -1.83 -14.80
C LEU A 120 6.05 -0.28 -14.89
N LEU A 121 6.06 0.41 -13.74
CA LEU A 121 6.23 1.86 -13.70
C LEU A 121 7.67 2.29 -13.99
N ALA A 122 8.67 1.45 -13.69
CA ALA A 122 10.08 1.71 -13.95
C ALA A 122 10.50 1.41 -15.41
N GLU A 123 9.82 0.46 -16.07
CA GLU A 123 10.01 0.22 -17.50
C GLU A 123 9.60 1.46 -18.31
N ARG A 124 10.40 1.83 -19.31
CA ARG A 124 10.10 3.00 -20.16
C ARG A 124 8.72 2.83 -20.77
N CYS A 125 7.88 3.86 -20.66
CA CYS A 125 6.55 3.85 -21.27
C CYS A 125 6.67 3.58 -22.78
N PRO A 126 5.88 2.64 -23.36
CA PRO A 126 5.97 2.33 -24.78
C PRO A 126 5.66 3.50 -25.71
N ALA A 127 4.87 4.49 -25.24
CA ALA A 127 4.64 5.75 -25.96
C ALA A 127 5.73 6.81 -25.73
N ALA A 128 6.67 6.59 -24.81
CA ALA A 128 7.78 7.52 -24.60
C ALA A 128 8.78 7.37 -25.75
N HIS A 129 9.14 8.49 -26.38
CA HIS A 129 10.23 8.48 -27.35
C HIS A 129 11.54 8.07 -26.65
N PRO A 130 12.45 7.31 -27.31
CA PRO A 130 13.71 6.87 -26.68
C PRO A 130 14.57 8.02 -26.11
N GLU A 131 14.49 9.19 -26.73
CA GLU A 131 15.20 10.41 -26.30
C GLU A 131 14.42 11.29 -25.32
N ASP A 132 13.14 11.00 -25.05
CA ASP A 132 12.37 11.76 -24.06
C ASP A 132 12.89 11.44 -22.65
N PRO A 133 13.49 12.38 -21.90
CA PRO A 133 14.04 12.08 -20.58
C PRO A 133 12.99 11.99 -19.47
N ASP A 134 11.76 12.44 -19.72
CA ASP A 134 10.78 12.61 -18.66
C ASP A 134 10.13 11.29 -18.24
N ALA A 135 9.96 11.14 -16.92
CA ALA A 135 9.35 9.97 -16.32
C ALA A 135 7.84 9.88 -16.64
N CYS A 136 7.29 8.68 -16.50
CA CYS A 136 5.85 8.44 -16.65
C CYS A 136 5.06 9.22 -15.59
N SER A 137 3.89 9.75 -15.96
CA SER A 137 2.97 10.41 -15.02
C SER A 137 1.95 9.46 -14.40
N GLY A 138 2.15 8.14 -14.54
CA GLY A 138 1.21 7.10 -14.13
C GLY A 138 1.18 5.90 -15.10
N PRO A 139 0.19 4.99 -14.94
CA PRO A 139 0.06 3.81 -15.78
C PRO A 139 -0.35 4.16 -17.21
N ALA A 140 -0.24 3.19 -18.11
CA ALA A 140 -0.76 3.32 -19.47
C ALA A 140 -2.30 3.39 -19.44
N VAL A 141 -2.87 4.42 -20.05
CA VAL A 141 -4.33 4.68 -20.07
C VAL A 141 -4.85 5.05 -21.46
N VAL A 142 -3.95 5.21 -22.44
CA VAL A 142 -4.31 5.46 -23.84
C VAL A 142 -3.50 4.59 -24.79
N THR A 143 -4.03 4.42 -26.00
CA THR A 143 -3.28 3.99 -27.18
C THR A 143 -3.23 5.15 -28.16
N VAL A 144 -2.03 5.60 -28.52
CA VAL A 144 -1.82 6.55 -29.61
C VAL A 144 -1.57 5.77 -30.88
N LEU A 145 -2.30 6.10 -31.95
CA LEU A 145 -2.27 5.42 -33.24
C LEU A 145 -1.77 6.40 -34.30
N ASP A 146 -0.85 5.97 -35.15
CA ASP A 146 -0.40 6.74 -36.31
C ASP A 146 -1.43 6.70 -37.46
N ALA A 147 -1.10 7.37 -38.56
CA ALA A 147 -1.93 7.42 -39.77
C ALA A 147 -2.18 6.03 -40.42
N THR A 148 -1.34 5.04 -40.12
CA THR A 148 -1.47 3.65 -40.61
C THR A 148 -2.18 2.72 -39.62
N ASN A 149 -2.61 3.26 -38.47
CA ASN A 149 -3.24 2.54 -37.36
C ASN A 149 -2.28 1.64 -36.55
N VAL A 150 -0.96 1.85 -36.66
CA VAL A 150 0.00 1.24 -35.73
C VAL A 150 0.00 2.07 -34.45
N GLY A 151 0.00 1.43 -33.28
CA GLY A 151 -0.15 2.14 -32.02
C GLY A 151 0.77 1.73 -30.89
N ALA A 152 1.00 2.69 -30.00
CA ALA A 152 1.73 2.51 -28.76
C ALA A 152 0.82 2.85 -27.56
N LYS A 153 0.82 1.99 -26.56
CA LYS A 153 0.15 2.26 -25.28
C LYS A 153 1.00 3.22 -24.45
N GLY A 154 0.37 4.14 -23.74
CA GLY A 154 1.09 5.09 -22.91
C GLY A 154 0.27 5.76 -21.82
N CYS A 155 0.97 6.38 -20.89
CA CYS A 155 0.37 7.27 -19.89
C CYS A 155 -0.16 8.55 -20.54
N GLU A 156 -0.93 9.36 -19.81
CA GLU A 156 -1.44 10.63 -20.36
C GLU A 156 -0.32 11.55 -20.85
N HIS A 157 0.81 11.61 -20.12
CA HIS A 157 1.94 12.46 -20.44
C HIS A 157 2.64 12.06 -21.75
N HIS A 158 3.17 10.83 -21.82
CA HIS A 158 3.86 10.35 -23.03
C HIS A 158 2.89 10.14 -24.20
N GLY A 159 1.63 9.79 -23.94
CA GLY A 159 0.60 9.73 -24.96
C GLY A 159 0.37 11.09 -25.62
N ALA A 160 0.34 12.19 -24.85
CA ALA A 160 0.18 13.53 -25.40
C ALA A 160 1.40 13.97 -26.23
N ARG A 161 2.61 13.68 -25.75
CA ARG A 161 3.86 14.00 -26.46
C ARG A 161 4.04 13.22 -27.76
N LEU A 162 3.73 11.92 -27.74
CA LEU A 162 3.75 11.09 -28.93
C LEU A 162 2.72 11.60 -29.94
N LEU A 163 1.48 11.84 -29.49
CA LEU A 163 0.42 12.36 -30.36
C LEU A 163 0.81 13.71 -30.99
N ALA A 164 1.41 14.62 -30.22
CA ALA A 164 1.88 15.91 -30.72
C ALA A 164 3.01 15.79 -31.75
N SER A 165 3.71 14.65 -31.79
CA SER A 165 4.86 14.43 -32.70
C SER A 165 4.49 13.61 -33.95
N LEU A 166 3.26 13.11 -34.05
CA LEU A 166 2.77 12.32 -35.17
C LEU A 166 1.97 13.18 -36.15
N ASP A 167 2.22 12.99 -37.45
CA ASP A 167 1.34 13.52 -38.49
C ASP A 167 0.14 12.58 -38.69
N GLY A 168 -1.08 13.11 -38.60
CA GLY A 168 -2.32 12.34 -38.70
C GLY A 168 -2.57 11.36 -37.54
N GLY A 169 -1.91 11.55 -36.40
CA GLY A 169 -2.10 10.70 -35.22
C GLY A 169 -3.49 10.85 -34.57
N ARG A 170 -3.93 9.79 -33.88
CA ARG A 170 -5.15 9.82 -33.06
C ARG A 170 -4.93 9.10 -31.73
N VAL A 171 -5.79 9.38 -30.76
CA VAL A 171 -5.73 8.77 -29.43
C VAL A 171 -7.04 8.07 -29.08
N CYS A 172 -6.92 6.88 -28.50
CA CYS A 172 -8.02 6.10 -27.95
C CYS A 172 -7.75 5.80 -26.47
N GLY A 173 -8.77 5.87 -25.61
CA GLY A 173 -8.65 5.42 -24.22
C GLY A 173 -8.60 3.90 -24.16
N LEU A 174 -7.85 3.36 -23.19
CA LEU A 174 -7.93 1.93 -22.88
C LEU A 174 -9.28 1.58 -22.22
N PRO A 175 -9.74 0.32 -22.29
CA PRO A 175 -11.07 -0.08 -21.80
C PRO A 175 -11.32 0.22 -20.31
N ASP A 176 -10.27 0.18 -19.51
CA ASP A 176 -10.23 0.40 -18.06
C ASP A 176 -9.82 1.83 -17.68
N ALA A 177 -9.50 2.68 -18.65
CA ALA A 177 -9.09 4.05 -18.39
C ALA A 177 -10.28 4.91 -17.90
N PRO A 178 -10.04 5.91 -17.04
CA PRO A 178 -11.07 6.86 -16.63
C PRO A 178 -11.76 7.51 -17.84
N ALA A 179 -13.06 7.81 -17.71
CA ALA A 179 -13.80 8.49 -18.76
C ALA A 179 -13.14 9.82 -19.16
N GLY A 180 -13.14 10.12 -20.46
CA GLY A 180 -12.58 11.36 -21.00
C GLY A 180 -11.04 11.41 -21.07
N THR A 181 -10.33 10.34 -20.73
CA THR A 181 -8.85 10.29 -20.81
C THR A 181 -8.33 10.63 -22.21
N ALA A 182 -8.89 10.05 -23.26
CA ALA A 182 -8.50 10.36 -24.64
C ALA A 182 -8.67 11.84 -24.99
N VAL A 183 -9.72 12.49 -24.47
CA VAL A 183 -9.98 13.93 -24.67
C VAL A 183 -8.95 14.78 -23.93
N ARG A 184 -8.58 14.41 -22.70
CA ARG A 184 -7.52 15.11 -21.95
C ARG A 184 -6.18 15.04 -22.68
N VAL A 185 -5.80 13.84 -23.13
CA VAL A 185 -4.57 13.63 -23.90
C VAL A 185 -4.60 14.40 -25.22
N PHE A 186 -5.70 14.37 -25.96
CA PHE A 186 -5.85 15.13 -27.20
C PHE A 186 -5.70 16.64 -26.98
N LYS A 187 -6.32 17.19 -25.93
CA LYS A 187 -6.19 18.61 -25.56
C LYS A 187 -4.78 18.97 -25.14
N ALA A 188 -4.13 18.12 -24.34
CA ALA A 188 -2.74 18.31 -23.93
C ALA A 188 -1.78 18.27 -25.12
N ALA A 189 -2.00 17.36 -26.07
CA ALA A 189 -1.21 17.28 -27.30
C ALA A 189 -1.33 18.55 -28.14
N ALA A 190 -2.51 19.15 -28.22
CA ALA A 190 -2.74 20.38 -29.01
C ALA A 190 -1.91 21.58 -28.52
N THR A 191 -1.55 21.62 -27.24
CA THR A 191 -0.68 22.65 -26.63
C THR A 191 0.77 22.19 -26.47
N THR A 192 1.05 20.92 -26.75
CA THR A 192 2.39 20.36 -26.69
C THR A 192 3.04 20.55 -28.05
N ARG A 193 4.30 20.97 -28.05
CA ARG A 193 5.05 21.09 -29.30
C ARG A 193 5.59 19.71 -29.72
N PRO A 194 5.69 19.42 -31.03
CA PRO A 194 6.35 18.21 -31.53
C PRO A 194 7.77 18.07 -30.99
N PHE A 195 8.21 16.85 -30.69
CA PHE A 195 9.55 16.54 -30.18
C PHE A 195 9.93 17.44 -28.99
N ALA A 196 9.07 17.52 -27.99
CA ALA A 196 9.19 18.47 -26.88
C ALA A 196 10.52 18.40 -26.12
N TRP A 197 11.19 17.25 -26.15
CA TRP A 197 12.51 16.97 -25.56
C TRP A 197 13.71 17.50 -26.37
N VAL A 198 13.50 17.97 -27.60
CA VAL A 198 14.57 18.54 -28.43
C VAL A 198 14.69 20.04 -28.17
N ASP A 199 15.86 20.47 -27.70
CA ASP A 199 16.21 21.88 -27.58
C ASP A 199 16.65 22.45 -28.94
N GLY A 200 16.07 23.59 -29.34
CA GLY A 200 16.44 24.27 -30.57
C GLY A 200 15.47 25.39 -30.98
N PRO A 201 15.89 26.30 -31.86
CA PRO A 201 15.01 27.35 -32.39
C PRO A 201 13.87 26.72 -33.20
N ARG A 202 12.64 27.13 -32.90
CA ARG A 202 11.41 26.64 -33.54
C ARG A 202 10.77 27.75 -34.35
N THR A 203 11.08 27.77 -35.64
CA THR A 203 10.69 28.85 -36.56
C THR A 203 9.70 28.41 -37.62
N ARG A 204 9.62 27.11 -37.89
CA ARG A 204 8.74 26.53 -38.90
C ARG A 204 7.44 26.01 -38.26
N PRO A 205 6.31 26.02 -39.00
CA PRO A 205 5.02 25.55 -38.48
C PRO A 205 5.05 24.13 -37.90
N GLU A 206 5.78 23.20 -38.53
CA GLU A 206 5.93 21.81 -38.08
C GLU A 206 6.69 21.64 -36.74
N GLN A 207 7.33 22.71 -36.25
CA GLN A 207 8.03 22.73 -34.97
C GLN A 207 7.19 23.34 -33.84
N LEU A 208 6.04 23.92 -34.18
CA LEU A 208 5.13 24.58 -33.25
C LEU A 208 3.97 23.65 -32.88
N SER A 209 3.38 23.91 -31.72
CA SER A 209 2.14 23.21 -31.34
C SER A 209 0.98 23.63 -32.26
N HIS A 210 -0.07 22.80 -32.30
CA HIS A 210 -1.29 23.14 -33.06
C HIS A 210 -1.97 24.41 -32.52
N ALA A 211 -1.90 24.68 -31.22
CA ALA A 211 -2.38 25.93 -30.64
C ALA A 211 -1.63 27.15 -31.18
N GLU A 212 -0.29 27.13 -31.15
CA GLU A 212 0.54 28.22 -31.68
C GLU A 212 0.33 28.46 -33.18
N ASN A 213 0.18 27.38 -33.96
CA ASN A 213 -0.11 27.49 -35.39
C ASN A 213 -1.47 28.15 -35.67
N ARG A 214 -2.50 27.85 -34.87
CA ARG A 214 -3.81 28.51 -34.99
C ARG A 214 -3.74 29.99 -34.68
N GLU A 215 -3.08 30.36 -33.58
CA GLU A 215 -2.91 31.76 -33.18
C GLU A 215 -2.18 32.59 -34.25
N ARG A 216 -1.19 32.01 -34.94
CA ARG A 216 -0.49 32.69 -36.06
C ARG A 216 -1.31 32.77 -37.35
N GLY A 217 -2.18 31.80 -37.59
CA GLY A 217 -3.08 31.81 -38.74
C GLY A 217 -4.19 32.85 -38.61
N GLU A 218 -4.63 33.14 -37.38
CA GLU A 218 -5.65 34.15 -37.08
C GLU A 218 -5.12 35.61 -37.10
N GLN A 219 -3.79 35.79 -37.03
CA GLN A 219 -3.14 37.10 -37.05
C GLN A 219 -2.79 37.62 -38.47
N GLN A 220 -3.05 36.82 -39.50
CA GLN A 220 -2.82 37.15 -40.92
C GLN A 220 -4.11 37.57 -41.61
#